data_AF-A0A6J6I1V1-F1
#
_entry.id   AF-A0A6J6I1V1-F1
#
_cell.length_a   1.000
_cell.length_b   1.000
_cell.length_c   1.000
_cell.angle_alpha   90.00
_cell.angle_beta   90.00
_cell.angle_gamma   90.00
#
_symmetry.space_group_name_H-M   'P 1'
#
loop_
_entity.id
_entity.type
_entity.pdbx_description
1 polymer ?
#
loop_
_entity_poly.entity_id
_entity_poly.type
_entity_poly.pdbx_seq_one_letter_code
_entity_poly.pdbx_strand_id
1 'polypeptide(L)' 'MEEEELNKIRPDLDGLAIMNILGISPSPIVGKAYQYLLDLRMERGPLGEEAAKAELLTWWNQQQK' A
#
# COMPACT_ATOMS: atom_id res chain seq x y z
N MET A 1 -22.87 19.99 -10.03
CA MET A 1 -22.18 18.69 -10.18
C MET A 1 -20.75 18.94 -9.77
N GLU A 2 -20.44 18.84 -8.48
CA GLU A 2 -19.10 19.12 -7.95
C GLU A 2 -18.71 18.08 -6.88
N GLU A 3 -19.15 16.82 -7.09
CA GLU A 3 -18.76 15.67 -6.25
C GLU A 3 -17.70 14.79 -6.94
N GLU A 4 -16.92 15.33 -7.89
CA GLU A 4 -16.02 14.53 -8.74
C GLU A 4 -14.52 14.77 -8.50
N GLU A 5 -14.12 15.44 -7.41
CA GLU A 5 -12.70 15.69 -7.09
C GLU A 5 -12.29 15.25 -5.68
N LEU A 6 -13.09 14.41 -5.00
CA LEU A 6 -12.55 13.55 -3.92
C LEU A 6 -11.82 12.38 -4.58
N ASN A 7 -10.77 12.73 -5.32
CA ASN A 7 -9.88 11.85 -6.03
C ASN A 7 -9.38 10.79 -5.06
N LYS A 8 -9.94 9.59 -5.24
CA LYS A 8 -9.59 8.31 -4.62
C LYS A 8 -8.12 8.34 -4.21
N ILE A 9 -7.81 8.65 -2.95
CA ILE A 9 -6.44 8.62 -2.46
C ILE A 9 -5.95 7.20 -2.72
N ARG A 10 -4.88 7.08 -3.50
CA ARG A 10 -4.24 5.79 -3.79
C ARG A 10 -2.90 5.75 -3.09
N PRO A 11 -2.51 4.58 -2.55
CA PRO A 11 -1.15 4.38 -2.09
C PRO A 11 -0.16 4.50 -3.25
N ASP A 12 1.11 4.67 -2.91
CA ASP A 12 2.21 4.69 -3.89
C ASP A 12 2.45 3.33 -4.56
N LEU A 13 2.01 2.22 -3.95
CA LEU A 13 2.10 0.87 -4.53
C LEU A 13 0.71 0.26 -4.74
N ASP A 14 0.49 -0.31 -5.91
CA ASP A 14 -0.73 -1.06 -6.22
C ASP A 14 -0.63 -2.54 -5.82
N GLY A 15 -1.73 -3.29 -5.98
CA GLY A 15 -1.78 -4.71 -5.64
C GLY A 15 -0.76 -5.56 -6.43
N LEU A 16 -0.47 -5.20 -7.68
CA LEU A 16 0.51 -5.92 -8.50
C LEU A 16 1.94 -5.68 -7.97
N ALA A 17 2.28 -4.43 -7.66
CA ALA A 17 3.55 -4.06 -7.06
C ALA A 17 3.74 -4.74 -5.70
N ILE A 18 2.71 -4.75 -4.85
CA ILE A 18 2.73 -5.46 -3.56
C ILE A 18 3.03 -6.94 -3.75
N MET A 19 2.33 -7.62 -4.66
CA MET A 19 2.56 -9.04 -4.94
C MET A 19 3.97 -9.31 -5.44
N ASN A 20 4.48 -8.48 -6.35
CA ASN A 20 5.83 -8.61 -6.89
C ASN A 20 6.91 -8.37 -5.83
N ILE A 21 6.74 -7.36 -4.97
CA ILE A 21 7.69 -7.02 -3.89
C ILE A 21 7.72 -8.12 -2.83
N LEU A 22 6.54 -8.60 -2.42
CA LEU A 22 6.42 -9.63 -1.39
C LEU A 22 6.67 -11.05 -1.91
N GLY A 23 6.66 -11.24 -3.24
CA GLY A 23 6.81 -12.55 -3.87
C GLY A 23 5.65 -13.50 -3.57
N ILE A 24 4.44 -12.97 -3.44
CA ILE A 24 3.25 -13.74 -3.04
C ILE A 24 2.19 -13.78 -4.15
N SER A 25 1.41 -14.86 -4.16
CA SER A 25 0.23 -15.00 -5.01
C SER A 25 -0.94 -14.11 -4.54
N PRO A 26 -1.93 -13.84 -5.43
CA PRO A 26 -3.14 -13.12 -5.07
C PRO A 26 -3.81 -13.73 -3.83
N SER A 27 -3.93 -12.94 -2.77
CA SER A 27 -4.39 -13.40 -1.47
C SER A 27 -4.94 -12.24 -0.63
N PRO A 28 -5.73 -12.53 0.43
CA PRO A 28 -6.33 -11.48 1.28
C PRO A 28 -5.30 -10.54 1.93
N ILE A 29 -4.05 -11.00 2.10
CA ILE A 29 -2.99 -10.17 2.66
C ILE A 29 -2.58 -9.04 1.70
N VAL A 30 -2.69 -9.21 0.38
CA VAL A 30 -2.44 -8.12 -0.58
C VAL A 30 -3.37 -6.94 -0.31
N GLY A 31 -4.64 -7.21 0.02
CA GLY A 31 -5.59 -6.18 0.42
C GLY A 31 -5.24 -5.49 1.74
N LYS A 32 -4.72 -6.25 2.72
CA LYS A 32 -4.24 -5.68 3.99
C LYS A 32 -3.01 -4.79 3.79
N ALA A 33 -2.05 -5.24 2.97
CA ALA A 33 -0.88 -4.46 2.59
C ALA A 33 -1.29 -3.16 1.87
N TYR A 34 -2.24 -3.25 0.94
CA TYR A 34 -2.76 -2.09 0.23
C TYR A 34 -3.42 -1.09 1.19
N GLN A 35 -4.24 -1.57 2.13
CA GLN A 35 -4.87 -0.73 3.14
C GLN A 35 -3.82 -0.06 4.03
N TYR A 36 -2.81 -0.81 4.49
CA TYR A 36 -1.71 -0.27 5.27
C TYR A 36 -0.98 0.87 4.55
N LEU A 37 -0.67 0.70 3.26
CA LEU A 37 -0.02 1.74 2.46
C LEU A 37 -0.94 2.94 2.21
N LEU A 38 -2.24 2.71 2.13
CA LEU A 38 -3.23 3.78 2.00
C LEU A 38 -3.30 4.61 3.29
N ASP A 39 -3.37 3.95 4.45
CA ASP A 39 -3.37 4.62 5.75
C ASP A 39 -2.08 5.42 5.93
N LEU A 40 -0.93 4.82 5.56
CA LEU A 40 0.37 5.48 5.60
C LEU A 40 0.44 6.71 4.68
N ARG A 41 -0.17 6.64 3.49
CA ARG A 41 -0.32 7.76 2.56
C ARG A 41 -1.18 8.88 3.14
N MET A 42 -2.24 8.54 3.89
CA MET A 42 -3.09 9.52 4.55
C MET A 42 -2.37 10.22 5.72
N GLU A 43 -1.58 9.47 6.49
CA GLU A 43 -0.86 10.01 7.65
C GLU A 43 0.38 10.83 7.27
N ARG A 44 1.20 10.33 6.33
CA ARG A 44 2.50 10.91 5.99
C ARG A 44 2.51 11.66 4.66
N GLY A 45 1.42 11.60 3.90
CA GLY A 45 1.38 12.11 2.54
C GLY A 45 2.14 11.21 1.56
N PRO A 46 2.48 11.72 0.35
CA PRO A 46 3.25 10.97 -0.64
C PRO A 46 4.64 10.58 -0.16
N LEU A 47 4.91 9.27 -0.09
CA LEU A 47 6.22 8.73 0.28
C LEU A 47 7.07 8.38 -0.94
N GLY A 48 6.41 8.09 -2.07
CA GLY A 48 7.06 7.54 -3.26
C GLY A 48 7.32 6.04 -3.15
N GLU A 49 7.61 5.44 -4.29
CA GLU A 49 7.65 3.98 -4.48
C GLU A 49 8.66 3.27 -3.56
N GLU A 50 9.89 3.78 -3.47
CA GLU A 50 10.96 3.18 -2.67
C GLU A 50 10.67 3.21 -1.16
N ALA A 51 10.19 4.34 -0.64
CA ALA A 51 9.83 4.46 0.77
C ALA A 51 8.60 3.62 1.11
N ALA A 52 7.58 3.61 0.25
CA ALA A 52 6.42 2.75 0.40
C ALA A 52 6.80 1.26 0.39
N LYS A 53 7.77 0.86 -0.44
CA LYS A 53 8.31 -0.51 -0.47
C LYS A 53 9.02 -0.88 0.83
N ALA A 54 9.85 0.00 1.37
CA ALA A 54 10.52 -0.23 2.65
C ALA A 54 9.52 -0.42 3.81
N GLU A 55 8.48 0.41 3.84
CA GLU A 55 7.40 0.32 4.83
C GLU A 55 6.56 -0.96 4.64
N LEU A 56 6.24 -1.32 3.39
CA LEU A 56 5.57 -2.58 3.05
C LEU A 56 6.34 -3.81 3.56
N LEU A 57 7.65 -3.86 3.32
CA LEU A 57 8.50 -4.97 3.78
C LEU A 57 8.58 -5.01 5.32
N THR A 58 8.64 -3.85 5.95
CA THR A 58 8.64 -3.73 7.43
C THR A 58 7.35 -4.26 8.02
N TRP A 59 6.21 -3.82 7.49
CA TRP A 59 4.89 -4.31 7.87
C TRP A 59 4.73 -5.81 7.63
N TRP A 60 5.20 -6.32 6.48
CA TRP A 60 5.13 -7.74 6.14
C TRP A 60 5.91 -8.62 7.13
N ASN A 61 7.10 -8.18 7.54
CA ASN A 61 7.89 -8.87 8.56
C ASN A 61 7.19 -8.90 9.94
N GLN A 62 6.34 -7.90 10.24
CA GLN A 62 5.55 -7.90 11.48
C GLN A 62 4.38 -8.89 11.43
N GLN A 63 3.82 -9.17 10.25
CA GLN A 63 2.72 -10.13 10.08
C GLN A 63 3.15 -11.60 10.21
N GLN A 64 4.45 -11.89 10.10
CA GLN A 64 5.01 -13.24 10.21
C GLN A 64 5.44 -13.64 11.63
N LYS A 65 5.38 -12.70 12.58
CA LYS A 65 5.66 -12.96 14.00
C LYS A 65 4.37 -13.31 14.75
#